data_AF-A0A9Q5FPG9-F1
#
_entry.id   AF-A0A9Q5FPG9-F1
#
_cell.length_a   1.000
_cell.length_b   1.000
_cell.length_c   1.000
_cell.angle_alpha   90.00
_cell.angle_beta   90.00
_cell.angle_gamma   90.00
#
_symmetry.space_group_name_H-M   'P 1'
#
loop_
_entity.id
_entity.type
_entity.pdbx_description
1 polymer ?
#
loop_
_entity_poly.entity_id
_entity_poly.type
_entity_poly.pdbx_seq_one_letter_code
_entity_poly.pdbx_strand_id
1 'polypeptide(L)' 'MKTTRRISVLADQLNELQACLGRTTGRTNKSVLEAQRIAAELALSLENWYLDTLHIPATQRDTYRCINPYYTAH' A
#
# COMPACT_ATOMS: atom_id res chain seq x y z
N MET A 1 -6.75 19.41 -6.48
CA MET A 1 -6.06 18.52 -7.44
C MET A 1 -5.16 17.44 -6.80
N LYS A 2 -4.64 17.60 -5.57
CA LYS A 2 -3.81 16.55 -4.92
C LYS A 2 -4.57 15.27 -4.56
N THR A 3 -5.83 15.39 -4.12
CA THR A 3 -6.63 14.25 -3.63
C THR A 3 -7.06 13.32 -4.77
N THR A 4 -7.58 13.87 -5.88
CA THR A 4 -8.01 13.07 -7.05
C THR A 4 -6.88 12.24 -7.63
N ARG A 5 -5.69 12.83 -7.83
CA ARG A 5 -4.52 12.10 -8.32
C ARG A 5 -4.07 10.99 -7.36
N ARG A 6 -4.09 11.23 -6.05
CA ARG A 6 -3.76 10.21 -5.03
C ARG A 6 -4.78 9.08 -5.02
N ILE A 7 -6.08 9.37 -5.16
CA ILE A 7 -7.14 8.37 -5.28
C ILE A 7 -6.93 7.49 -6.52
N SER A 8 -6.60 8.08 -7.67
CA SER A 8 -6.31 7.32 -8.89
C SER A 8 -5.13 6.36 -8.69
N VAL A 9 -4.02 6.83 -8.09
CA VAL A 9 -2.85 5.97 -7.81
C VAL A 9 -3.20 4.81 -6.87
N LEU A 10 -3.99 5.07 -5.81
CA LEU A 10 -4.45 4.01 -4.91
C LEU A 10 -5.37 3.01 -5.60
N ALA A 11 -6.23 3.48 -6.51
CA ALA A 11 -7.11 2.62 -7.30
C ALA A 11 -6.30 1.72 -8.27
N ASP A 12 -5.25 2.26 -8.89
CA ASP A 12 -4.35 1.48 -9.76
C ASP A 12 -3.63 0.37 -8.96
N GLN A 13 -3.06 0.71 -7.80
CA GLN A 13 -2.42 -0.27 -6.90
C GLN A 13 -3.41 -1.34 -6.40
N LEU A 14 -4.66 -0.95 -6.11
CA LEU A 14 -5.70 -1.91 -5.73
C LEU A 14 -6.08 -2.86 -6.87
N ASN A 15 -6.19 -2.35 -8.10
CA ASN A 15 -6.45 -3.16 -9.29
C ASN A 15 -5.31 -4.15 -9.55
N GLU A 16 -4.05 -3.73 -9.38
CA GLU A 16 -2.89 -4.62 -9.50
C GLU A 16 -2.91 -5.73 -8.45
N LEU A 17 -3.21 -5.39 -7.19
CA LEU A 17 -3.37 -6.38 -6.12
C LEU A 17 -4.47 -7.39 -6.46
N GLN A 18 -5.64 -6.91 -6.91
CA GLN A 18 -6.74 -7.76 -7.35
C GLN A 18 -6.35 -8.65 -8.53
N ALA A 19 -5.59 -8.15 -9.50
CA ALA A 19 -5.08 -8.94 -10.62
C ALA A 19 -4.08 -10.03 -10.19
N CYS A 20 -3.24 -9.75 -9.20
CA CYS A 20 -2.33 -10.73 -8.62
C CYS A 20 -3.07 -11.83 -7.83
N LEU A 21 -4.18 -11.48 -7.16
CA LEU A 21 -4.98 -12.41 -6.38
C LEU A 21 -6.00 -13.21 -7.22
N GLY A 22 -6.59 -12.59 -8.24
CA GLY A 22 -7.64 -13.17 -9.10
C GLY A 22 -7.14 -14.22 -10.10
N ARG A 23 -5.83 -14.30 -10.34
CA ARG A 23 -5.19 -15.40 -11.09
C ARG A 23 -5.04 -16.62 -10.18
N THR A 24 -6.17 -17.22 -9.80
CA THR A 24 -6.24 -18.37 -8.88
C THR A 24 -5.84 -19.70 -9.52
N THR A 25 -5.75 -19.79 -10.85
CA THR A 25 -5.28 -20.97 -11.57
C THR A 25 -3.74 -20.95 -11.70
N GLY A 26 -3.06 -21.63 -10.79
CA GLY A 26 -1.59 -21.82 -10.83
C GLY A 26 -0.79 -20.77 -10.05
N ARG A 27 -1.13 -20.57 -8.77
CA ARG A 27 -0.44 -19.61 -7.89
C ARG A 27 1.02 -20.03 -7.68
N THR A 28 1.94 -19.33 -8.33
CA THR A 28 3.39 -19.48 -8.09
C THR A 28 3.77 -18.62 -6.88
N ASN A 29 4.79 -19.01 -6.11
CA ASN A 29 5.30 -18.19 -4.99
C ASN A 29 5.61 -16.75 -5.41
N LYS A 30 5.97 -16.53 -6.67
CA LYS A 30 6.23 -15.20 -7.25
C LYS A 30 4.99 -14.30 -7.26
N SER A 31 3.80 -14.82 -7.60
CA SER A 31 2.57 -14.00 -7.60
C SER A 31 2.09 -13.65 -6.19
N VAL A 32 2.41 -14.49 -5.21
CA VAL A 32 2.13 -14.23 -3.78
C VAL A 32 3.03 -13.12 -3.25
N LEU A 33 4.34 -13.20 -3.50
CA LEU A 33 5.29 -12.17 -3.08
C LEU A 33 4.96 -10.81 -3.71
N GLU A 34 4.59 -10.81 -4.99
CA GLU A 34 4.17 -9.58 -5.68
C GLU A 34 2.90 -8.98 -5.07
N ALA A 35 1.89 -9.82 -4.78
CA ALA A 35 0.68 -9.36 -4.10
C ALA A 35 0.99 -8.80 -2.69
N GLN A 36 1.90 -9.44 -1.94
CA GLN A 36 2.32 -8.95 -0.63
C GLN A 36 3.05 -7.60 -0.73
N ARG A 37 3.92 -7.43 -1.73
CA ARG A 37 4.60 -6.15 -2.01
C ARG A 37 3.60 -5.04 -2.32
N ILE A 38 2.67 -5.27 -3.25
CA ILE A 38 1.66 -4.28 -3.64
C ILE A 38 0.76 -3.93 -2.44
N ALA A 39 0.35 -4.94 -1.65
CA ALA A 39 -0.43 -4.71 -0.43
C ALA A 39 0.34 -3.86 0.60
N ALA A 40 1.65 -4.10 0.75
CA ALA A 40 2.49 -3.32 1.65
C ALA A 40 2.63 -1.85 1.20
N GLU A 41 2.84 -1.63 -0.09
CA GLU A 41 2.93 -0.28 -0.69
C GLU A 41 1.61 0.50 -0.61
N LEU A 42 0.48 -0.18 -0.82
CA LEU A 42 -0.85 0.40 -0.70
C LEU A 42 -1.12 0.82 0.76
N ALA A 43 -0.83 -0.06 1.72
CA ALA A 43 -1.01 0.22 3.15
C ALA A 43 -0.16 1.42 3.60
N LEU A 44 1.11 1.47 3.18
CA LEU A 44 2.00 2.61 3.47
C LEU A 44 1.49 3.92 2.85
N SER A 45 0.98 3.87 1.62
CA SER A 45 0.43 5.04 0.92
C SER A 45 -0.82 5.57 1.61
N LEU A 46 -1.70 4.68 2.07
CA LEU A 46 -2.90 5.02 2.84
C LEU A 46 -2.56 5.62 4.21
N GLU A 47 -1.63 5.00 4.94
CA GLU A 47 -1.20 5.50 6.25
C GLU A 47 -0.56 6.89 6.14
N ASN A 48 0.32 7.11 5.17
CA ASN A 48 0.90 8.44 4.94
C ASN A 48 -0.17 9.47 4.57
N TRP A 49 -1.19 9.09 3.80
CA TRP A 49 -2.29 9.98 3.47
C TRP A 49 -3.15 10.27 4.71
N TYR A 50 -3.42 9.28 5.56
CA TYR A 50 -4.14 9.49 6.81
C TYR A 50 -3.40 10.48 7.73
N LEU A 51 -2.10 10.31 7.92
CA LEU A 51 -1.27 11.23 8.72
C LEU A 51 -1.19 12.64 8.11
N ASP A 52 -1.16 12.74 6.77
CA ASP A 52 -1.31 14.03 6.06
C ASP A 52 -2.65 14.69 6.39
N THR A 53 -3.76 13.94 6.40
CA THR A 53 -5.10 14.48 6.70
C THR A 53 -5.28 14.89 8.16
N LEU A 54 -4.55 14.24 9.08
CA LEU A 54 -4.46 14.66 10.48
C LEU A 54 -3.54 15.87 10.69
N HIS A 55 -2.96 16.43 9.62
CA HIS A 55 -2.00 17.54 9.67
C HIS A 55 -0.77 17.27 10.54
N ILE A 56 -0.39 16.00 10.72
CA ILE A 56 0.78 15.62 11.51
C ILE A 56 2.06 15.94 10.71
N PRO A 57 3.00 16.73 11.25
CA PRO A 57 4.26 17.04 10.59
C PRO A 57 5.06 15.77 10.29
N ALA A 58 5.75 15.71 9.14
CA ALA A 58 6.51 14.54 8.71
C ALA A 58 7.51 14.04 9.77
N THR A 59 8.14 14.95 10.51
CA THR A 59 9.10 14.67 11.58
C THR A 59 8.51 13.96 12.81
N GLN A 60 7.18 13.94 12.94
CA GLN A 60 6.48 13.33 14.07
C GLN A 60 5.69 12.07 13.68
N ARG A 61 5.70 11.70 12.40
CA ARG A 61 4.86 10.61 11.87
C ARG A 61 5.29 9.24 12.33
N ASP A 62 6.58 9.05 12.60
CA ASP A 62 7.11 7.74 13.01
C ASP A 62 6.48 7.24 14.30
N THR A 63 6.05 8.13 15.20
CA THR A 63 5.33 7.78 16.44
C THR A 63 3.93 7.23 16.18
N TYR A 64 3.34 7.51 15.02
CA TYR A 64 1.97 7.11 14.66
C TYR A 64 1.94 5.99 13.63
N ARG A 65 3.11 5.52 13.16
CA ARG A 65 3.20 4.42 12.20
C ARG A 65 3.04 3.09 12.90
N CYS A 66 2.19 2.23 12.33
CA CYS A 66 2.12 0.84 12.70
C CYS A 66 3.17 0.04 11.91
N ILE A 67 3.74 -0.99 12.53
CA ILE A 67 4.61 -1.94 11.80
C ILE A 67 3.75 -2.64 10.75
N ASN A 68 4.09 -2.46 9.48
CA ASN A 68 3.43 -3.15 8.39
C ASN A 68 4.01 -4.57 8.25
N PRO A 69 3.26 -5.63 8.58
CA PRO A 69 3.78 -7.00 8.61
C PRO A 69 4.15 -7.54 7.22
N TYR A 70 3.71 -6.86 6.15
CA TYR A 70 4.07 -7.19 4.76
C TYR A 70 5.20 -6.32 4.22
N TYR A 71 5.62 -5.29 4.97
CA TYR A 71 6.79 -4.46 4.68
C TYR A 71 7.99 -4.99 5.48
N THR A 72 8.40 -6.23 5.22
CA THR A 72 9.75 -6.65 5.62
C THR A 72 10.71 -5.97 4.66
N ALA A 73 11.41 -4.93 5.12
CA ALA A 73 12.51 -4.32 4.37
C ALA A 73 13.50 -5.44 4.00
N HIS A 74 13.54 -5.80 2.72
CA HIS A 74 14.55 -6.69 2.16
C HIS A 74 15.86 -5.91 1.97
#